data_AF-A0A9P0L3J6-F1
#
_entry.id   AF-A0A9P0L3J6-F1
#
_cell.length_a   1.000
_cell.length_b   1.000
_cell.length_c   1.000
_cell.angle_alpha   90.00
_cell.angle_beta   90.00
_cell.angle_gamma   90.00
#
_symmetry.space_group_name_H-M   'P 1'
#
loop_
_entity.id
_entity.type
_entity.pdbx_description
1 polymer ?
#
loop_
_entity_poly.entity_id
_entity_poly.type
_entity_poly.pdbx_seq_one_letter_code
_entity_poly.pdbx_strand_id
1 'polypeptide(L)'
;MTFFQDNKFGRSRGHNIYEPRDASIFFIMMRLNVKVALLFLLSIGVLTIVVLYSICGTSEKDWQRLKYNPKALDLQGADEIDCDINGEYVISCRKEGEEVYIPFSFLHRYFEVYGKLATYDGLERFEWSHSYSKIYHPKSKYDPKGVFMYFENYNVEVRERVKCVSAIEGVPVSTQWDSQGYYYPTQIAQFGLSHYSKNLTDSFCSCTCCLNVMLQLSMFGSDVM
;
A
#
# COMPACT_ATOMS: atom_id res chain seq x y z
N MET A 1 -61.90 -7.01 34.57
CA MET A 1 -61.71 -8.46 34.36
C MET A 1 -60.21 -8.74 34.50
N THR A 2 -59.73 -8.91 35.74
CA THR A 2 -59.49 -10.22 36.42
C THR A 2 -58.24 -10.93 35.87
N PHE A 3 -57.21 -11.32 36.62
CA PHE A 3 -57.02 -11.54 38.07
C PHE A 3 -55.49 -11.57 38.41
N PHE A 4 -55.11 -10.93 39.53
CA PHE A 4 -54.18 -11.32 40.62
C PHE A 4 -52.74 -11.82 40.36
N GLN A 5 -51.72 -11.08 40.85
CA GLN A 5 -51.01 -11.11 42.17
C GLN A 5 -49.91 -12.19 42.25
N ASP A 6 -48.61 -11.84 42.26
CA ASP A 6 -47.76 -11.15 43.25
C ASP A 6 -47.18 -12.01 44.39
N ASN A 7 -45.84 -11.94 44.42
CA ASN A 7 -44.92 -11.92 45.57
C ASN A 7 -44.54 -13.19 46.36
N LYS A 8 -43.27 -13.57 46.10
CA LYS A 8 -42.11 -13.55 47.01
C LYS A 8 -42.20 -14.22 48.41
N PHE A 9 -41.37 -15.27 48.51
CA PHE A 9 -40.19 -15.41 49.41
C PHE A 9 -40.41 -15.45 50.94
N GLY A 10 -40.17 -16.63 51.52
CA GLY A 10 -40.08 -16.84 52.98
C GLY A 10 -39.45 -18.19 53.33
N ARG A 11 -38.58 -18.21 54.33
CA ARG A 11 -37.52 -19.19 54.60
C ARG A 11 -37.83 -20.13 55.80
N SER A 12 -37.32 -21.36 55.72
CA SER A 12 -36.81 -22.26 56.80
C SER A 12 -37.70 -23.21 57.66
N ARG A 13 -37.22 -24.48 57.64
CA ARG A 13 -37.02 -25.51 58.71
C ARG A 13 -38.21 -26.33 59.29
N GLY A 14 -38.05 -27.66 59.25
CA GLY A 14 -38.51 -28.57 60.33
C GLY A 14 -38.94 -30.01 59.97
N HIS A 15 -37.98 -30.95 59.90
CA HIS A 15 -37.97 -32.40 60.26
C HIS A 15 -39.21 -33.32 60.26
N ASN A 16 -39.09 -34.48 59.58
CA ASN A 16 -39.11 -35.88 60.10
C ASN A 16 -38.99 -36.87 58.92
N ILE A 17 -37.85 -37.52 58.65
CA ILE A 17 -37.32 -38.83 59.14
C ILE A 17 -38.02 -40.09 58.54
N TYR A 18 -37.31 -40.77 57.62
CA TYR A 18 -36.98 -42.23 57.53
C TYR A 18 -36.40 -42.50 56.12
N GLU A 19 -35.07 -42.42 55.93
CA GLU A 19 -34.06 -43.51 56.01
C GLU A 19 -33.83 -44.24 54.66
N PRO A 20 -32.68 -44.01 53.99
CA PRO A 20 -32.30 -44.69 52.75
C PRO A 20 -31.46 -45.96 53.03
N ARG A 21 -31.64 -46.97 52.18
CA ARG A 21 -30.82 -48.20 52.17
C ARG A 21 -29.42 -47.93 51.62
N ASP A 22 -28.49 -47.63 52.51
CA ASP A 22 -27.05 -47.81 52.29
C ASP A 22 -26.56 -49.05 53.03
N ALA A 23 -26.56 -50.20 52.35
CA ALA A 23 -25.82 -51.38 52.79
C ALA A 23 -25.56 -52.33 51.60
N SER A 24 -24.90 -51.84 50.56
CA SER A 24 -24.33 -52.71 49.51
C SER A 24 -22.94 -52.28 49.05
N ILE A 25 -22.25 -51.45 49.85
CA ILE A 25 -20.85 -51.05 49.62
C ILE A 25 -19.86 -51.98 50.38
N PHE A 26 -20.36 -52.90 51.22
CA PHE A 26 -19.49 -53.73 52.08
C PHE A 26 -19.17 -55.15 51.57
N PHE A 27 -19.62 -55.57 50.37
CA PHE A 27 -19.47 -56.97 49.95
C PHE A 27 -18.64 -57.28 48.71
N ILE A 28 -17.96 -56.32 48.07
CA ILE A 28 -16.96 -56.64 47.02
C ILE A 28 -15.69 -55.79 47.20
N MET A 29 -15.14 -55.80 48.41
CA MET A 29 -13.70 -55.66 48.61
C MET A 29 -13.15 -57.04 48.96
N MET A 30 -12.71 -57.79 47.95
CA MET A 30 -11.70 -58.81 48.16
C MET A 30 -10.88 -59.03 46.87
N ARG A 31 -9.63 -58.54 46.90
CA ARG A 31 -8.50 -58.96 46.06
C ARG A 31 -8.43 -58.41 44.62
N LEU A 32 -8.14 -57.11 44.47
CA LEU A 32 -7.43 -56.67 43.27
C LEU A 32 -5.95 -57.07 43.39
N ASN A 33 -5.51 -57.99 42.54
CA ASN A 33 -4.11 -58.34 42.40
C ASN A 33 -3.37 -57.08 41.92
N VAL A 34 -2.32 -56.61 42.62
CA VAL A 34 -1.58 -55.38 42.25
C VAL A 34 -1.10 -55.41 40.79
N LYS A 35 -0.84 -56.62 40.26
CA LYS A 35 -0.55 -56.87 38.84
C LYS A 35 -1.71 -56.49 37.90
N VAL A 36 -2.96 -56.75 38.29
CA VAL A 36 -4.16 -56.38 37.51
C VAL A 36 -4.35 -54.86 37.53
N ALA A 37 -4.13 -54.20 38.67
CA ALA A 37 -4.17 -52.73 38.75
C ALA A 37 -3.08 -52.08 37.88
N LEU A 38 -1.85 -52.65 37.87
CA LEU A 38 -0.76 -52.19 37.00
C LEU A 38 -1.09 -52.34 35.51
N LEU A 39 -1.71 -53.45 35.10
CA LEU A 39 -2.11 -53.66 33.71
C LEU A 39 -3.20 -52.66 33.27
N PHE A 40 -4.12 -52.29 34.15
CA PHE A 40 -5.12 -51.25 33.87
C PHE A 40 -4.49 -49.85 33.75
N LEU A 41 -3.50 -49.52 34.58
CA LEU A 41 -2.82 -48.23 34.47
C LEU A 41 -1.97 -48.13 33.19
N LEU A 42 -1.32 -49.23 32.81
CA LEU A 42 -0.57 -49.31 31.55
C LEU A 42 -1.50 -49.21 30.34
N SER A 43 -2.66 -49.87 30.36
CA SER A 43 -3.62 -49.78 29.25
C SER A 43 -4.21 -48.38 29.10
N ILE A 44 -4.52 -47.70 30.20
CA ILE A 44 -4.95 -46.29 30.20
C ILE A 44 -3.84 -45.39 29.65
N GLY A 45 -2.58 -45.60 30.08
CA GLY A 45 -1.43 -44.83 29.58
C GLY A 45 -1.20 -45.02 28.07
N VAL A 46 -1.38 -46.23 27.54
CA VAL A 46 -1.28 -46.46 26.09
C VAL A 46 -2.43 -45.80 25.34
N LEU A 47 -3.65 -45.85 25.89
CA LEU A 47 -4.82 -45.19 25.30
C LEU A 47 -4.68 -43.67 25.27
N THR A 48 -4.16 -43.04 26.33
CA THR A 48 -3.91 -41.59 26.34
C THR A 48 -2.82 -41.21 25.34
N ILE A 49 -1.76 -42.01 25.21
CA ILE A 49 -0.73 -41.81 24.19
C ILE A 49 -1.32 -41.91 22.77
N VAL A 50 -2.16 -42.92 22.48
CA VAL A 50 -2.83 -43.07 21.17
C VAL A 50 -3.78 -41.90 20.88
N VAL A 51 -4.51 -41.40 21.88
CA VAL A 51 -5.36 -40.21 21.75
C VAL A 51 -4.51 -38.96 21.48
N LEU A 52 -3.38 -38.78 22.17
CA LEU A 52 -2.46 -37.67 21.89
C LEU A 52 -1.83 -37.76 20.50
N TYR A 53 -1.47 -38.97 20.03
CA TYR A 53 -0.97 -39.17 18.66
C TYR A 53 -2.05 -38.91 17.60
N SER A 54 -3.31 -39.25 17.86
CA SER A 54 -4.41 -38.98 16.91
C SER A 54 -4.80 -37.49 16.86
N ILE A 55 -4.72 -36.77 17.97
CA ILE A 55 -4.94 -35.31 18.02
C ILE A 55 -3.73 -34.55 17.40
N CYS A 56 -2.50 -35.03 17.60
CA CYS A 56 -1.32 -34.41 16.99
C CYS A 56 -1.21 -34.73 15.49
N GLY A 57 -1.58 -35.94 15.07
CA GLY A 57 -1.58 -36.36 13.65
C GLY A 57 -2.73 -35.80 12.81
N THR A 58 -3.78 -35.26 13.43
CA THR A 58 -4.84 -34.51 12.72
C THR A 58 -4.39 -33.08 12.40
N SER A 59 -3.63 -32.43 13.29
CA SER A 59 -3.02 -31.12 13.04
C SER A 59 -2.16 -31.11 11.76
N GLU A 60 -1.28 -32.10 11.56
CA GLU A 60 -0.42 -32.14 10.36
C GLU A 60 -1.21 -32.42 9.06
N LYS A 61 -2.31 -33.20 9.14
CA LYS A 61 -3.21 -33.43 7.99
C LYS A 61 -4.09 -32.22 7.68
N ASP A 62 -4.46 -31.42 8.68
CA ASP A 62 -5.18 -30.16 8.50
C ASP A 62 -4.26 -29.07 7.92
N TRP A 63 -2.99 -29.01 8.35
CA TRP A 63 -1.97 -28.15 7.71
C TRP A 63 -1.67 -28.56 6.26
N GLN A 64 -1.65 -29.87 5.95
CA GLN A 64 -1.48 -30.35 4.57
C GLN A 64 -2.74 -30.14 3.72
N ARG A 65 -3.96 -30.24 4.28
CA ARG A 65 -5.21 -29.88 3.58
C ARG A 65 -5.33 -28.39 3.27
N LEU A 66 -4.89 -27.52 4.19
CA LEU A 66 -4.85 -26.06 3.97
C LEU A 66 -3.77 -25.66 2.95
N LYS A 67 -2.71 -26.46 2.78
CA LYS A 67 -1.60 -26.17 1.85
C LYS A 67 -1.79 -26.76 0.45
N TYR A 68 -2.65 -27.77 0.30
CA TYR A 68 -2.89 -28.46 -0.98
C TYR A 68 -4.06 -27.90 -1.80
N ASN A 69 -4.81 -26.91 -1.28
CA ASN A 69 -5.81 -26.20 -2.06
C ASN A 69 -5.74 -24.68 -1.87
N PRO A 70 -4.71 -24.01 -2.45
CA PRO A 70 -4.67 -22.55 -2.52
C PRO A 70 -5.80 -21.97 -3.39
N LYS A 71 -6.65 -22.80 -4.02
CA LYS A 71 -7.83 -22.39 -4.81
C LYS A 71 -9.16 -22.48 -4.06
N ALA A 72 -9.17 -22.86 -2.77
CA ALA A 72 -10.42 -22.97 -1.99
C ALA A 72 -10.67 -21.78 -1.03
N LEU A 73 -9.71 -20.86 -0.88
CA LEU A 73 -9.91 -19.59 -0.16
C LEU A 73 -10.12 -18.40 -1.12
N ASP A 74 -10.34 -18.69 -2.41
CA ASP A 74 -10.51 -17.71 -3.48
C ASP A 74 -11.65 -18.16 -4.40
N LEU A 75 -12.88 -18.23 -3.87
CA LEU A 75 -14.06 -18.50 -4.69
C LEU A 75 -15.36 -17.90 -4.12
N GLN A 76 -15.29 -16.65 -3.67
CA GLN A 76 -16.24 -15.67 -4.21
C GLN A 76 -15.51 -15.08 -5.42
N GLY A 77 -15.53 -15.82 -6.53
CA GLY A 77 -14.86 -15.40 -7.74
C GLY A 77 -15.39 -14.03 -8.13
N ALA A 78 -14.48 -13.09 -8.41
CA ALA A 78 -14.87 -11.82 -8.98
C ALA A 78 -15.64 -12.09 -10.28
N ASP A 79 -16.94 -11.85 -10.26
CA ASP A 79 -17.78 -12.01 -11.43
C ASP A 79 -17.59 -10.78 -12.32
N GLU A 80 -17.37 -11.00 -13.61
CA GLU A 80 -17.37 -9.92 -14.59
C GLU A 80 -18.82 -9.54 -14.90
N ILE A 81 -19.15 -8.25 -14.78
CA ILE A 81 -20.49 -7.72 -14.99
C ILE A 81 -20.45 -6.50 -15.91
N ASP A 82 -21.58 -6.23 -16.57
CA ASP A 82 -21.77 -5.06 -17.40
C ASP A 82 -22.25 -3.86 -16.55
N CYS A 83 -21.57 -2.72 -16.67
CA CYS A 83 -21.97 -1.45 -16.09
C CYS A 83 -22.51 -0.52 -17.18
N ASP A 84 -23.80 -0.20 -17.13
CA ASP A 84 -24.43 0.81 -18.00
C ASP A 84 -24.14 2.22 -17.47
N ILE A 85 -23.40 3.02 -18.24
CA ILE A 85 -23.02 4.38 -17.88
C ILE A 85 -24.05 5.35 -18.47
N ASN A 86 -24.96 5.82 -17.61
CA ASN A 86 -26.02 6.78 -17.93
C ASN A 86 -26.95 6.38 -19.09
N GLY A 87 -26.99 5.10 -19.49
CA GLY A 87 -27.78 4.64 -20.64
C GLY A 87 -27.14 4.90 -22.00
N GLU A 88 -25.89 5.34 -22.06
CA GLU A 88 -25.20 5.70 -23.32
C GLU A 88 -24.30 4.58 -23.83
N TYR A 89 -23.50 3.99 -22.95
CA TYR A 89 -22.57 2.92 -23.27
C TYR A 89 -22.31 2.02 -22.07
N VAL A 90 -21.89 0.79 -22.37
CA VAL A 90 -21.62 -0.25 -21.39
C VAL A 90 -20.11 -0.46 -21.26
N ILE A 91 -19.64 -0.63 -20.02
CA ILE A 91 -18.25 -0.99 -19.73
C ILE A 91 -18.19 -2.29 -18.91
N SER A 92 -17.09 -3.04 -19.04
CA SER A 92 -16.83 -4.21 -18.19
C SER A 92 -16.38 -3.78 -16.79
N CYS A 93 -17.06 -4.31 -15.78
CA CYS A 93 -16.84 -4.10 -14.36
C CYS A 93 -16.60 -5.43 -13.65
N ARG A 94 -16.16 -5.38 -12.40
CA ARG A 94 -16.02 -6.58 -11.56
C ARG A 94 -16.94 -6.49 -10.36
N LYS A 95 -17.47 -7.62 -9.92
CA LYS A 95 -18.32 -7.72 -8.74
C LYS A 95 -17.78 -8.79 -7.80
N GLU A 96 -17.57 -8.45 -6.54
CA GLU A 96 -17.20 -9.42 -5.50
C GLU A 96 -18.25 -9.32 -4.38
N GLY A 97 -19.12 -10.32 -4.27
CA GLY A 97 -20.23 -10.29 -3.32
C GLY A 97 -21.26 -9.20 -3.68
N GLU A 98 -21.34 -8.14 -2.87
CA GLU A 98 -22.23 -6.99 -3.10
C GLU A 98 -21.50 -5.75 -3.64
N GLU A 99 -20.16 -5.75 -3.64
CA GLU A 99 -19.36 -4.61 -4.07
C GLU A 99 -19.12 -4.65 -5.58
N VAL A 100 -19.20 -3.49 -6.24
CA VAL A 100 -18.93 -3.34 -7.68
C VAL A 100 -17.70 -2.46 -7.87
N TYR A 101 -16.69 -3.01 -8.53
CA TYR A 101 -15.46 -2.33 -8.89
C TYR A 101 -15.51 -1.87 -10.34
N ILE A 102 -15.26 -0.57 -10.53
CA ILE A 102 -15.21 0.09 -11.83
C ILE A 102 -13.75 0.24 -12.26
N PRO A 103 -13.40 -0.04 -13.53
CA PRO A 103 -12.04 0.09 -14.01
C PRO A 103 -11.53 1.54 -13.93
N PHE A 104 -10.32 1.74 -13.40
CA PHE A 104 -9.73 3.07 -13.28
C PHE A 104 -9.50 3.76 -14.63
N SER A 105 -9.30 3.00 -15.71
CA SER A 105 -9.18 3.54 -17.07
C SER A 105 -10.41 4.36 -17.49
N PHE A 106 -11.60 3.96 -17.04
CA PHE A 106 -12.84 4.71 -17.21
C PHE A 106 -12.85 5.94 -16.29
N LEU A 107 -12.60 5.75 -14.99
CA LEU A 107 -12.65 6.83 -14.00
C LEU A 107 -11.68 7.98 -14.34
N HIS A 108 -10.48 7.64 -14.81
CA HIS A 108 -9.45 8.60 -15.23
C HIS A 108 -9.94 9.57 -16.31
N ARG A 109 -10.69 9.06 -17.30
CA ARG A 109 -11.19 9.86 -18.43
C ARG A 109 -12.50 10.54 -18.11
N TYR A 110 -13.39 9.86 -17.39
CA TYR A 110 -14.73 10.35 -17.10
C TYR A 110 -14.72 11.46 -16.03
N PHE A 111 -13.88 11.33 -15.00
CA PHE A 111 -13.77 12.31 -13.91
C PHE A 111 -12.50 13.17 -13.97
N GLU A 112 -11.66 12.99 -14.99
CA GLU A 112 -10.38 13.72 -15.16
C GLU A 112 -9.44 13.61 -13.94
N VAL A 113 -9.46 12.44 -13.28
CA VAL A 113 -8.63 12.14 -12.09
C VAL A 113 -7.38 11.36 -12.46
N TYR A 114 -6.32 11.48 -11.69
CA TYR A 114 -5.02 10.86 -11.99
C TYR A 114 -4.72 9.70 -11.05
N GLY A 115 -4.00 8.70 -11.57
CA GLY A 115 -3.49 7.64 -10.73
C GLY A 115 -2.36 6.87 -11.39
N LYS A 116 -1.50 6.28 -10.56
CA LYS A 116 -0.34 5.50 -11.01
C LYS A 116 -0.04 4.39 -10.02
N LEU A 117 0.53 3.30 -10.53
CA LEU A 117 1.11 2.26 -9.68
C LEU A 117 2.52 2.69 -9.28
N ALA A 118 2.79 2.70 -7.99
CA ALA A 118 4.10 2.99 -7.42
C ALA A 118 4.52 1.82 -6.51
N THR A 119 5.79 1.44 -6.62
CA THR A 119 6.36 0.36 -5.80
C THR A 119 7.14 0.97 -4.64
N TYR A 120 6.75 0.62 -3.42
CA TYR A 120 7.40 1.02 -2.18
C TYR A 120 7.78 -0.23 -1.39
N ASP A 121 9.05 -0.37 -1.03
CA ASP A 121 9.56 -1.50 -0.22
C ASP A 121 9.16 -2.89 -0.77
N GLY A 122 9.07 -3.03 -2.10
CA GLY A 122 8.67 -4.25 -2.78
C GLY A 122 7.16 -4.51 -2.86
N LEU A 123 6.33 -3.61 -2.32
CA LEU A 123 4.87 -3.66 -2.43
C LEU A 123 4.37 -2.64 -3.46
N GLU A 124 3.50 -3.09 -4.35
CA GLU A 124 2.81 -2.20 -5.29
C GLU A 124 1.61 -1.53 -4.62
N ARG A 125 1.52 -0.21 -4.79
CA ARG A 125 0.40 0.61 -4.31
C ARG A 125 -0.11 1.48 -5.44
N PHE A 126 -1.43 1.54 -5.57
CA PHE A 126 -2.08 2.50 -6.46
C PHE A 126 -2.21 3.86 -5.77
N GLU A 127 -1.56 4.87 -6.32
CA GLU A 127 -1.67 6.26 -5.86
C GLU A 127 -2.77 6.97 -6.64
N TRP A 128 -3.84 7.37 -5.94
CA TRP A 128 -4.92 8.19 -6.50
C TRP A 128 -4.66 9.67 -6.21
N SER A 129 -4.90 10.54 -7.20
CA SER A 129 -4.80 11.99 -7.04
C SER A 129 -5.87 12.71 -7.86
N HIS A 130 -6.60 13.62 -7.23
CA HIS A 130 -7.61 14.42 -7.92
C HIS A 130 -7.00 15.51 -8.83
N SER A 131 -5.74 15.89 -8.60
CA SER A 131 -5.03 16.87 -9.42
C SER A 131 -3.54 16.55 -9.49
N TYR A 132 -2.84 17.10 -10.49
CA TYR A 132 -1.42 16.81 -10.75
C TYR A 132 -0.45 17.85 -10.17
N SER A 133 -0.92 19.09 -9.93
CA SER A 133 -0.07 20.20 -9.51
C SER A 133 0.04 20.29 -7.99
N LYS A 134 1.23 20.66 -7.50
CA LYS A 134 1.49 20.88 -6.08
C LYS A 134 1.56 22.38 -5.80
N ILE A 135 1.04 22.78 -4.64
CA ILE A 135 1.15 24.15 -4.16
C ILE A 135 2.54 24.37 -3.59
N TYR A 136 3.20 25.45 -4.01
CA TYR A 136 4.45 25.89 -3.38
C TYR A 136 4.15 26.63 -2.08
N HIS A 137 4.77 26.20 -0.99
CA HIS A 137 4.67 26.87 0.31
C HIS A 137 5.81 27.89 0.45
N PRO A 138 5.51 29.21 0.50
CA PRO A 138 6.54 30.23 0.63
C PRO A 138 7.32 30.08 1.95
N LYS A 139 8.66 30.10 1.87
CA LYS A 139 9.55 29.99 3.04
C LYS A 139 9.60 31.28 3.87
N SER A 140 9.35 32.43 3.24
CA SER A 140 9.39 33.76 3.85
C SER A 140 8.52 34.75 3.06
N LYS A 141 8.40 35.98 3.56
CA LYS A 141 7.73 37.09 2.84
C LYS A 141 8.50 37.41 1.56
N TYR A 142 7.77 37.68 0.47
CA TYR A 142 8.38 38.01 -0.82
C TYR A 142 9.29 39.26 -0.73
N ASP A 143 10.50 39.12 -1.25
CA ASP A 143 11.49 40.17 -1.46
C ASP A 143 11.81 40.24 -2.96
N PRO A 144 11.72 41.42 -3.61
CA PRO A 144 12.11 41.59 -5.01
C PRO A 144 13.55 41.17 -5.34
N LYS A 145 14.45 41.12 -4.35
CA LYS A 145 15.84 40.64 -4.50
C LYS A 145 16.00 39.15 -4.17
N GLY A 146 14.93 38.47 -3.76
CA GLY A 146 14.94 37.07 -3.41
C GLY A 146 14.51 36.16 -4.56
N VAL A 147 14.26 34.89 -4.23
CA VAL A 147 13.71 33.90 -5.17
C VAL A 147 12.40 34.40 -5.77
N PHE A 148 12.25 34.22 -7.08
CA PHE A 148 11.03 34.61 -7.78
C PHE A 148 9.94 33.53 -7.61
N MET A 149 9.11 33.68 -6.57
CA MET A 149 8.04 32.75 -6.22
C MET A 149 8.56 31.30 -6.08
N TYR A 150 8.25 30.42 -7.03
CA TYR A 150 8.62 28.99 -7.05
C TYR A 150 9.52 28.64 -8.23
N PHE A 151 10.12 29.65 -8.88
CA PHE A 151 10.93 29.47 -10.08
C PHE A 151 12.27 28.79 -9.81
N GLU A 152 12.65 28.60 -8.53
CA GLU A 152 13.75 27.68 -8.15
C GLU A 152 13.54 26.28 -8.74
N ASN A 153 12.28 25.83 -8.87
CA ASN A 153 11.94 24.51 -9.42
C ASN A 153 11.60 24.53 -10.92
N TYR A 154 11.73 25.68 -11.59
CA TYR A 154 11.37 25.81 -13.00
C TYR A 154 12.56 25.49 -13.91
N ASN A 155 12.35 24.53 -14.81
CA ASN A 155 13.24 24.26 -15.94
C ASN A 155 12.53 24.74 -17.21
N VAL A 156 12.96 25.88 -17.74
CA VAL A 156 12.30 26.51 -18.89
C VAL A 156 12.81 25.89 -20.18
N GLU A 157 14.12 25.64 -20.23
CA GLU A 157 14.91 25.07 -21.33
C GLU A 157 14.51 23.64 -21.73
N VAL A 158 13.89 22.87 -20.83
CA VAL A 158 13.46 21.48 -21.11
C VAL A 158 12.06 21.37 -21.71
N ARG A 159 11.34 22.50 -21.84
CA ARG A 159 9.97 22.51 -22.36
C ARG A 159 10.00 22.29 -23.87
N GLU A 160 9.09 21.46 -24.41
CA GLU A 160 9.04 21.15 -25.85
C GLU A 160 8.91 22.39 -26.75
N ARG A 161 8.29 23.45 -26.23
CA ARG A 161 8.09 24.74 -26.93
C ARG A 161 9.34 25.63 -26.95
N VAL A 162 10.45 25.19 -26.36
CA VAL A 162 11.78 25.78 -26.52
C VAL A 162 12.51 24.99 -27.59
N LYS A 163 12.77 25.64 -28.73
CA LYS A 163 13.49 25.02 -29.85
C LYS A 163 14.96 24.82 -29.51
N CYS A 164 15.58 25.85 -28.96
CA CYS A 164 16.97 25.86 -28.52
C CYS A 164 17.25 27.12 -27.67
N VAL A 165 18.43 27.18 -27.07
CA VAL A 165 19.02 28.43 -26.58
C VAL A 165 19.86 29.00 -27.72
N SER A 166 19.59 30.24 -28.12
CA SER A 166 20.34 30.93 -29.18
C SER A 166 21.80 31.07 -28.77
N ALA A 167 22.73 30.62 -29.61
CA ALA A 167 24.17 30.76 -29.34
C ALA A 167 24.65 32.22 -29.41
N ILE A 168 23.97 33.05 -30.20
CA ILE A 168 24.32 34.47 -30.38
C ILE A 168 23.81 35.29 -29.19
N GLU A 169 22.56 35.05 -28.78
CA GLU A 169 21.87 35.88 -27.77
C GLU A 169 21.87 35.26 -26.36
N GLY A 170 22.18 33.96 -26.23
CA GLY A 170 22.15 33.25 -24.95
C GLY A 170 20.75 33.05 -24.35
N VAL A 171 19.67 33.25 -25.13
CA VAL A 171 18.27 33.19 -24.65
C VAL A 171 17.45 32.15 -25.43
N PRO A 172 16.37 31.60 -24.85
CA PRO A 172 15.55 30.59 -25.51
C PRO A 172 14.77 31.14 -26.71
N VAL A 173 14.67 30.32 -27.76
CA VAL A 173 13.83 30.54 -28.94
C VAL A 173 12.58 29.69 -28.82
N SER A 174 11.39 30.29 -28.93
CA SER A 174 10.12 29.58 -28.76
C SER A 174 9.52 29.14 -30.09
N THR A 175 8.82 28.01 -30.07
CA THR A 175 7.98 27.50 -31.17
C THR A 175 6.49 27.44 -30.82
N GLN A 176 6.06 28.16 -29.78
CA GLN A 176 4.72 27.99 -29.21
C GLN A 176 3.57 28.30 -30.18
N TRP A 177 3.71 29.33 -31.01
CA TRP A 177 2.72 29.72 -32.02
C TRP A 177 3.21 29.63 -33.46
N ASP A 178 4.50 29.41 -33.67
CA ASP A 178 5.13 29.33 -34.98
C ASP A 178 6.34 28.38 -34.93
N SER A 179 6.39 27.41 -35.84
CA SER A 179 7.46 26.42 -35.94
C SER A 179 8.80 27.00 -36.42
N GLN A 180 8.79 28.18 -37.08
CA GLN A 180 10.02 28.84 -37.52
C GLN A 180 10.91 29.24 -36.34
N GLY A 181 10.29 29.58 -35.21
CA GLY A 181 10.97 29.98 -34.00
C GLY A 181 11.09 31.51 -33.88
N TYR A 182 10.78 32.04 -32.70
CA TYR A 182 10.85 33.47 -32.43
C TYR A 182 11.23 33.73 -30.96
N TYR A 183 11.72 34.93 -30.70
CA TYR A 183 12.02 35.38 -29.34
C TYR A 183 10.72 35.75 -28.63
N TYR A 184 10.33 34.95 -27.63
CA TYR A 184 9.13 35.20 -26.84
C TYR A 184 9.51 35.83 -25.50
N PRO A 185 9.23 37.13 -25.27
CA PRO A 185 9.74 37.86 -24.10
C PRO A 185 9.37 37.21 -22.76
N THR A 186 8.16 36.65 -22.63
CA THR A 186 7.74 35.96 -21.41
C THR A 186 8.58 34.72 -21.14
N GLN A 187 8.93 33.94 -22.16
CA GLN A 187 9.79 32.76 -22.01
C GLN A 187 11.21 33.17 -21.63
N ILE A 188 11.74 34.23 -22.24
CA ILE A 188 13.07 34.76 -21.95
C ILE A 188 13.15 35.27 -20.50
N ALA A 189 12.14 36.04 -20.06
CA ALA A 189 12.04 36.49 -18.67
C ALA A 189 11.94 35.32 -17.70
N GLN A 190 11.11 34.30 -17.99
CA GLN A 190 10.99 33.11 -17.16
C GLN A 190 12.32 32.35 -17.04
N PHE A 191 13.06 32.22 -18.15
CA PHE A 191 14.38 31.57 -18.17
C PHE A 191 15.37 32.31 -17.27
N GLY A 192 15.46 33.64 -17.38
CA GLY A 192 16.32 34.45 -16.50
C GLY A 192 15.93 34.33 -15.03
N LEU A 193 14.64 34.45 -14.71
CA LEU A 193 14.14 34.40 -13.33
C LEU A 193 14.33 33.02 -12.68
N SER A 194 14.23 31.93 -13.45
CA SER A 194 14.52 30.58 -12.94
C SER A 194 15.99 30.37 -12.65
N HIS A 195 16.89 30.80 -13.55
CA HIS A 195 18.33 30.71 -13.31
C HIS A 195 18.77 31.60 -12.14
N TYR A 196 18.21 32.82 -12.04
CA TYR A 196 18.44 33.70 -10.90
C TYR A 196 18.02 33.06 -9.58
N SER A 197 16.82 32.46 -9.54
CA SER A 197 16.31 31.79 -8.35
C SER A 197 17.16 30.59 -7.94
N LYS A 198 17.54 29.73 -8.90
CA LYS A 198 18.44 28.58 -8.68
C LYS A 198 19.80 29.00 -8.16
N ASN A 199 20.36 30.10 -8.66
CA ASN A 199 21.64 30.62 -8.17
C ASN A 199 21.60 31.02 -6.68
N LEU A 200 20.43 31.39 -6.15
CA LEU A 200 20.27 31.72 -4.73
C LEU A 200 20.02 30.48 -3.85
N THR A 201 19.61 29.35 -4.42
CA THR A 201 19.13 28.16 -3.68
C THR A 201 20.06 26.97 -3.80
N ASP A 202 20.71 26.82 -4.95
CA ASP A 202 21.55 25.67 -5.26
C ASP A 202 22.95 25.83 -4.64
N SER A 203 23.59 24.69 -4.39
CA SER A 203 24.98 24.65 -3.94
C SER A 203 25.92 25.05 -5.07
N PHE A 204 27.11 25.55 -4.72
CA PHE A 204 28.11 25.99 -5.68
C PHE A 204 28.44 24.90 -6.72
N CYS A 205 28.35 25.25 -7.99
CA CYS A 205 28.78 24.39 -9.09
C CYS A 205 30.31 24.32 -9.15
N SER A 206 30.85 23.10 -9.33
CA SER A 206 32.28 22.90 -9.52
C SER A 206 32.72 23.42 -10.89
N CYS A 207 33.50 24.50 -10.91
CA CYS A 207 34.08 25.03 -12.14
C CYS A 207 35.43 24.36 -12.41
N THR A 208 35.51 23.54 -13.45
CA THR A 208 36.78 22.96 -13.91
C THR A 208 37.40 23.88 -14.96
N CYS A 209 38.57 24.44 -14.67
CA CYS A 209 39.32 25.26 -15.61
C CYS A 209 40.26 24.38 -16.45
N CYS A 210 39.98 24.20 -17.74
CA CYS A 210 40.79 23.39 -18.65
C CYS A 210 41.95 24.17 -19.31
N LEU A 211 42.48 25.20 -18.65
CA LEU A 211 43.49 26.08 -19.25
C LEU A 211 44.81 25.37 -19.61
N ASN A 212 45.07 24.17 -19.08
CA ASN A 212 46.32 23.45 -19.30
C ASN A 212 46.39 22.60 -20.59
N VAL A 213 45.29 22.43 -21.35
CA VAL A 213 45.32 21.62 -22.58
C VAL A 213 45.63 22.47 -23.83
N MET A 214 45.31 23.77 -23.82
CA MET A 214 45.49 24.63 -25.00
C MET A 214 46.93 25.11 -25.20
N LEU A 215 47.70 25.27 -24.13
CA LEU A 215 49.12 25.64 -24.17
C LEU A 215 50.04 24.49 -24.61
N GLN A 216 49.57 23.25 -24.52
CA GLN A 216 50.35 22.08 -24.92
C GLN A 216 50.20 21.75 -26.41
N LEU A 217 49.11 22.19 -27.06
CA LEU A 217 48.92 22.04 -28.51
C LEU A 217 49.63 23.12 -29.34
N SER A 218 49.90 24.30 -28.77
CA SER A 218 50.64 25.36 -29.49
C SER A 218 52.15 25.13 -29.54
N MET A 219 52.70 24.18 -28.77
CA MET A 219 54.15 23.87 -28.76
C MET A 219 54.55 22.68 -29.65
N PHE A 220 53.61 21.96 -30.27
CA PHE A 220 53.90 20.83 -31.16
C PHE A 220 53.73 21.15 -32.66
N GLY A 221 53.50 22.42 -33.02
CA GLY A 221 53.15 22.84 -34.39
C GLY A 221 54.29 23.42 -35.24
N SER A 222 55.53 23.48 -34.74
CA SER A 222 56.64 24.15 -35.44
C SER A 222 57.90 23.28 -35.39
N ASP A 223 57.94 22.17 -36.12
CA ASP A 223 59.18 21.49 -36.58
C ASP A 223 58.85 20.41 -37.64
N VAL A 224 58.07 20.78 -38.66
CA VAL A 224 58.02 20.05 -39.94
C VAL A 224 58.04 21.08 -41.07
N MET A 225 59.22 21.60 -41.38
CA MET A 225 59.63 21.96 -42.74
C MET A 225 61.15 22.07 -42.83
#